data_AF-A0A4V2G281-F1
#
_entry.id   AF-A0A4V2G281-F1
#
_cell.length_a   1.000
_cell.length_b   1.000
_cell.length_c   1.000
_cell.angle_alpha   90.00
_cell.angle_beta   90.00
_cell.angle_gamma   90.00
#
_symmetry.space_group_name_H-M   'P 1'
#
loop_
_entity.id
_entity.type
_entity.pdbx_description
1 polymer ?
#
loop_
_entity_poly.entity_id
_entity_poly.type
_entity_poly.pdbx_seq_one_letter_code
_entity_poly.pdbx_strand_id
1 'polypeptide(L)'
;MRIALSQGPAETPDPEAGLAAVAVAARSAAAAGARLLVTPEMSLTGYAIGAERVAELAEPLPELLVVDVDPAARTAWRRVNTHLADRRPELYLPEQPA
;
A
#
# COMPACT_ATOMS: atom_id res chain seq x y z
N MET A 1 12.05 11.88 13.10
CA MET A 1 10.76 11.93 12.39
C MET A 1 9.93 10.72 12.83
N ARG A 2 8.64 10.89 13.17
CA ARG A 2 7.74 9.79 13.55
C ARG A 2 6.85 9.41 12.37
N ILE A 3 6.80 8.13 12.06
CA ILE A 3 5.97 7.55 11.00
C ILE A 3 4.89 6.70 11.66
N ALA A 4 3.64 6.81 11.21
CA ALA A 4 2.54 5.96 11.62
C ALA A 4 2.20 4.97 10.50
N LEU A 5 1.83 3.75 10.86
CA LEU A 5 1.35 2.72 9.95
C LEU A 5 -0.14 2.49 10.26
N SER A 6 -1.01 2.68 9.26
CA SER A 6 -2.40 2.23 9.37
C SER A 6 -2.47 0.77 8.95
N GLN A 7 -3.20 -0.05 9.70
CA GLN A 7 -3.60 -1.39 9.21
C GLN A 7 -4.91 -1.35 8.44
N GLY A 8 -5.68 -0.26 8.54
CA GLY A 8 -6.96 -0.08 7.85
C GLY A 8 -8.05 -1.08 8.27
N PRO A 9 -9.28 -0.90 7.76
CA PRO A 9 -10.29 -1.95 7.80
C PRO A 9 -9.96 -3.04 6.77
N ALA A 10 -10.42 -4.28 7.00
CA ALA A 10 -10.21 -5.39 6.07
C ALA A 10 -10.94 -5.19 4.72
N GLU A 11 -12.06 -4.47 4.75
CA GLU A 11 -12.89 -4.18 3.58
C GLU A 11 -13.24 -2.69 3.53
N THR A 12 -13.40 -2.17 2.32
CA THR A 12 -13.84 -0.80 2.06
C THR A 12 -14.91 -0.85 0.98
N PRO A 13 -16.15 -0.39 1.24
CA PRO A 13 -17.26 -0.57 0.31
C PRO A 13 -17.13 0.30 -0.95
N ASP A 14 -16.54 1.49 -0.81
CA ASP A 14 -16.34 2.45 -1.90
C ASP A 14 -15.18 3.42 -1.59
N PRO A 15 -14.67 4.17 -2.60
CA PRO A 15 -13.61 5.15 -2.39
C PRO A 15 -13.87 6.22 -1.34
N GLU A 16 -15.14 6.63 -1.14
CA GLU A 16 -15.50 7.67 -0.19
C GLU A 16 -15.33 7.18 1.26
N ALA A 17 -15.81 5.97 1.54
CA ALA A 17 -15.57 5.30 2.82
C ALA A 17 -14.08 5.09 3.08
N GLY A 18 -13.30 4.73 2.06
CA GLY A 18 -11.85 4.58 2.15
C GLY A 18 -11.14 5.88 2.50
N LEU A 19 -11.47 6.97 1.81
CA LEU A 19 -10.95 8.30 2.10
C LEU A 19 -11.31 8.76 3.52
N ALA A 20 -12.54 8.50 3.97
CA ALA A 20 -12.97 8.82 5.33
C ALA A 20 -12.14 8.05 6.38
N ALA A 21 -11.88 6.76 6.15
CA ALA A 21 -11.05 5.94 7.03
C ALA A 21 -9.59 6.43 7.07
N VAL A 22 -8.99 6.77 5.91
CA VAL A 22 -7.65 7.35 5.84
C VAL A 22 -7.59 8.70 6.56
N ALA A 23 -8.62 9.54 6.40
CA ALA A 23 -8.67 10.83 7.08
C ALA A 23 -8.74 10.70 8.61
N VAL A 24 -9.49 9.72 9.13
CA VAL A 24 -9.51 9.39 10.56
C VAL A 24 -8.13 8.93 11.02
N ALA A 25 -7.51 7.99 10.30
CA ALA A 25 -6.18 7.49 10.63
C ALA A 25 -5.12 8.61 10.61
N ALA A 26 -5.19 9.54 9.65
CA ALA A 26 -4.29 10.68 9.52
C ALA A 26 -4.43 11.64 10.71
N ARG A 27 -5.66 11.96 11.13
CA ARG A 27 -5.90 12.80 12.32
C ARG A 27 -5.35 12.14 13.59
N SER A 28 -5.59 10.84 13.78
CA SER A 28 -5.06 10.10 14.93
C SER A 28 -3.53 10.06 14.92
N ALA A 29 -2.91 9.82 13.75
CA ALA A 29 -1.47 9.82 13.59
C ALA A 29 -0.85 11.19 13.89
N ALA A 30 -1.48 12.28 13.40
CA ALA A 30 -1.05 13.64 13.66
C ALA A 30 -1.16 14.00 15.15
N ALA A 31 -2.24 13.62 15.82
CA ALA A 31 -2.41 13.79 17.27
C ALA A 31 -1.33 13.03 18.07
N ALA A 32 -0.89 11.87 17.56
CA ALA A 32 0.25 11.12 18.10
C ALA A 32 1.62 11.68 17.67
N GLY A 33 1.70 12.82 16.99
CA GLY A 33 2.94 13.47 16.57
C GLY A 33 3.64 12.83 15.36
N ALA A 34 2.97 11.97 14.60
CA ALA A 34 3.49 11.49 13.33
C ALA A 34 3.54 12.61 12.28
N ARG A 35 4.53 12.53 11.39
CA ARG A 35 4.71 13.45 10.25
C ARG A 35 4.44 12.77 8.91
N LEU A 36 4.27 11.46 8.91
CA LEU A 36 3.93 10.64 7.75
C LEU A 36 3.01 9.50 8.20
N LEU A 37 1.91 9.29 7.49
CA LEU A 37 1.07 8.11 7.60
C LEU A 37 1.34 7.24 6.36
N VAL A 38 1.61 5.96 6.58
CA VAL A 38 1.64 4.94 5.53
C VAL A 38 0.38 4.09 5.66
N THR A 39 -0.31 3.88 4.55
CA THR A 39 -1.53 3.07 4.47
C THR A 39 -1.26 1.80 3.64
N PRO A 40 -2.07 0.74 3.80
CA PRO A 40 -1.99 -0.44 2.94
C PRO A 40 -2.23 -0.11 1.47
N GLU A 41 -1.72 -0.96 0.57
CA GLU A 41 -2.08 -0.93 -0.84
C GLU A 41 -3.61 -1.04 -1.00
N MET A 42 -4.17 -0.26 -1.94
CA MET A 42 -5.61 -0.20 -2.23
C MET A 42 -6.51 0.17 -1.02
N SER A 43 -6.00 0.93 -0.05
CA SER A 43 -6.78 1.43 1.12
C SER A 43 -8.03 2.23 0.77
N LEU A 44 -8.17 2.73 -0.46
CA LEU A 44 -9.33 3.50 -0.89
C LEU A 44 -10.44 2.59 -1.43
N THR A 45 -10.09 1.56 -2.18
CA THR A 45 -11.04 0.76 -2.96
C THR A 45 -11.30 -0.62 -2.39
N GLY A 46 -10.49 -1.06 -1.42
CA GLY A 46 -10.41 -2.46 -1.01
C GLY A 46 -9.51 -3.28 -1.93
N TYR A 47 -9.11 -4.46 -1.47
CA TYR A 47 -8.17 -5.35 -2.15
C TYR A 47 -8.91 -6.41 -2.98
N ALA A 48 -8.29 -6.87 -4.07
CA ALA A 48 -8.80 -7.98 -4.91
C ALA A 48 -10.26 -7.79 -5.43
N ILE A 49 -10.62 -6.56 -5.80
CA ILE A 49 -11.99 -6.18 -6.24
C ILE A 49 -12.38 -6.65 -7.66
N GLY A 50 -11.49 -7.33 -8.38
CA GLY A 50 -11.73 -7.82 -9.74
C GLY A 50 -11.57 -6.76 -10.84
N ALA A 51 -11.36 -7.21 -12.09
CA ALA A 51 -10.98 -6.34 -13.20
C ALA A 51 -12.06 -5.34 -13.62
N GLU A 52 -13.34 -5.74 -13.56
CA GLU A 52 -14.48 -4.87 -13.87
C GLU A 52 -14.53 -3.69 -12.90
N ARG A 53 -14.48 -3.98 -11.59
CA ARG A 53 -14.51 -2.94 -10.55
C ARG A 53 -13.28 -2.03 -10.61
N VAL A 54 -12.11 -2.58 -10.94
CA VAL A 54 -10.90 -1.78 -11.19
C VAL A 54 -11.14 -0.80 -12.34
N ALA A 55 -11.71 -1.26 -13.46
CA ALA A 55 -11.98 -0.40 -14.61
C ALA A 55 -13.00 0.70 -14.31
N GLU A 56 -14.03 0.39 -13.50
CA GLU A 56 -15.02 1.38 -13.05
C GLU A 56 -14.45 2.45 -12.13
N LEU A 57 -13.54 2.07 -11.22
CA LEU A 57 -12.98 2.95 -10.19
C LEU A 57 -11.69 3.65 -10.60
N ALA A 58 -11.09 3.26 -11.73
CA ALA A 58 -9.85 3.86 -12.19
C ALA A 58 -10.05 5.34 -12.51
N GLU A 59 -9.45 6.19 -11.71
CA GLU A 59 -9.34 7.62 -11.99
C GLU A 59 -8.19 7.86 -12.99
N PRO A 60 -8.26 8.94 -13.81
CA PRO A 60 -7.11 9.38 -14.58
C PRO A 60 -5.89 9.52 -13.66
N LEU A 61 -4.72 9.07 -14.14
CA LEU A 61 -3.48 9.08 -13.35
C LEU A 61 -3.28 10.48 -12.73
N PRO A 62 -3.36 10.62 -11.39
CA PRO A 62 -2.91 11.84 -10.75
C PRO A 62 -1.41 12.00 -11.02
N GLU A 63 -0.96 13.26 -10.99
CA GLU A 63 0.37 13.72 -11.37
C GLU A 63 1.50 12.75 -10.98
N LEU A 64 2.34 12.38 -11.96
CA LEU A 64 3.45 11.46 -11.75
C LEU A 64 4.48 12.08 -10.80
N LEU A 65 4.59 11.53 -9.58
CA LEU A 65 5.68 11.87 -8.68
C LEU A 65 6.91 11.01 -9.01
N VAL A 66 7.98 11.66 -9.48
CA VAL A 66 9.29 11.03 -9.66
C VAL A 66 10.17 11.39 -8.46
N VAL A 67 10.74 10.38 -7.80
CA VAL A 67 11.71 10.56 -6.71
C VAL A 67 12.97 9.78 -7.01
N ASP A 68 14.12 10.39 -6.76
CA ASP A 68 15.40 9.68 -6.80
C ASP A 68 15.56 8.80 -5.57
N VAL A 69 15.93 7.54 -5.80
CA VAL A 69 16.24 6.58 -4.73
C VAL A 69 17.74 6.42 -4.66
N ASP A 70 18.34 6.67 -3.50
CA ASP A 70 19.77 6.43 -3.28
C ASP A 70 20.11 4.93 -3.45
N PRO A 71 20.93 4.56 -4.46
CA PRO A 71 21.32 3.17 -4.67
C PRO A 71 22.11 2.58 -3.50
N ALA A 72 22.86 3.40 -2.75
CA ALA A 72 23.64 2.95 -1.60
C ALA A 72 22.71 2.59 -0.43
N ALA A 73 21.77 3.47 -0.07
CA ALA A 73 20.74 3.19 0.93
C ALA A 73 19.92 1.94 0.57
N ARG A 74 19.51 1.80 -0.70
CA ARG A 74 18.80 0.59 -1.18
C ARG A 74 19.63 -0.69 -0.98
N THR A 75 20.92 -0.62 -1.30
CA THR A 75 21.84 -1.77 -1.14
C THR A 75 22.03 -2.14 0.32
N ALA A 76 22.22 -1.15 1.20
CA ALA A 76 22.33 -1.38 2.63
C ALA A 76 21.06 -2.02 3.19
N TRP A 77 19.88 -1.51 2.80
CA TRP A 77 18.60 -2.05 3.25
C TRP A 77 18.37 -3.50 2.81
N ARG A 78 18.77 -3.86 1.58
CA ARG A 78 18.69 -5.26 1.09
C ARG A 78 19.52 -6.27 1.88
N ARG A 79 20.54 -5.83 2.62
CA ARG A 79 21.33 -6.72 3.49
C ARG A 79 20.62 -7.04 4.80
N VAL A 80 19.68 -6.19 5.22
CA VAL A 80 18.94 -6.32 6.49
C VAL A 80 17.55 -6.89 6.24
N ASN A 81 16.93 -6.58 5.10
CA ASN A 81 15.59 -7.04 4.79
C ASN A 81 15.60 -8.41 4.10
N THR A 82 15.10 -9.43 4.79
CA THR A 82 15.08 -10.81 4.30
C THR A 82 13.93 -11.08 3.34
N HIS A 83 12.94 -10.17 3.23
CA HIS A 83 11.70 -10.41 2.47
C HIS A 83 11.95 -10.96 1.06
N LEU A 84 12.95 -10.45 0.34
CA LEU A 84 13.27 -10.93 -1.02
C LEU A 84 13.83 -12.35 -1.05
N ALA A 85 14.65 -12.72 -0.06
CA ALA A 85 15.18 -14.08 0.07
C ALA A 85 14.11 -15.07 0.56
N ASP A 86 13.18 -14.59 1.38
CA ASP A 86 12.08 -15.36 1.96
C ASP A 86 10.88 -15.49 1.00
N ARG A 87 10.91 -14.85 -0.17
CA ARG A 87 9.84 -14.98 -1.16
C ARG A 87 9.68 -16.44 -1.55
N ARG A 88 8.41 -16.87 -1.57
CA ARG A 88 7.96 -18.17 -2.06
C ARG A 88 7.24 -17.96 -3.40
N PRO A 89 7.96 -17.61 -4.49
CA PRO A 89 7.34 -17.28 -5.78
C PRO A 89 6.46 -18.40 -6.33
N GLU A 90 6.73 -19.64 -5.95
CA GLU A 90 5.94 -20.81 -6.33
C GLU A 90 4.50 -20.78 -5.78
N LEU A 91 4.21 -20.02 -4.72
CA LEU A 91 2.85 -19.85 -4.20
C LEU A 91 1.98 -18.94 -5.07
N TYR A 92 2.59 -18.17 -5.98
CA TYR A 92 1.90 -17.21 -6.84
C TYR A 92 1.86 -17.64 -8.31
N LEU A 93 2.49 -18.78 -8.64
CA LEU A 93 2.35 -19.37 -9.96
C LEU A 93 0.96 -19.99 -10.07
N PRO A 94 0.24 -19.79 -11.20
CA PRO A 94 -0.97 -20.58 -11.45
C PRO A 94 -0.61 -22.06 -11.38
N GLU A 95 -1.49 -22.88 -10.80
CA GLU A 95 -1.30 -24.34 -10.78
C GLU A 95 -0.91 -24.82 -12.17
N GLN A 96 0.24 -25.49 -12.28
CA GLN A 96 0.62 -26.20 -13.49
C GLN A 96 -0.41 -27.32 -13.69
N PRO A 97 -1.09 -27.41 -14.84
CA PRO A 97 -2.02 -28.51 -15.08
C PRO A 97 -1.27 -29.85 -14.93
N ALA A 98 -1.92 -30.78 -14.23
CA ALA A 98 -1.44 -32.14 -14.00
C ALA A 98 -1.29 -32.95 -15.30
#